data_AF-A0A7C7VNP8-F1
#
_entry.id   AF-A0A7C7VNP8-F1
#
_cell.length_a   1.000
_cell.length_b   1.000
_cell.length_c   1.000
_cell.angle_alpha   90.00
_cell.angle_beta   90.00
_cell.angle_gamma   90.00
#
_symmetry.space_group_name_H-M   'P 1'
#
loop_
_entity.id
_entity.type
_entity.pdbx_description
1 polymer ?
#
loop_
_entity_poly.entity_id
_entity_poly.type
_entity_poly.pdbx_seq_one_letter_code
_entity_poly.pdbx_strand_id
1 'polypeptide(L)' 'MSKSKLIAPYGGELVNLVATGEERDELIERVKGLKSIQISARALNDLELLATGAFSPL' A
#
# COMPACT_ATOMS: atom_id res chain seq x y z
N MET A 1 -12.90 -13.74 29.66
CA MET A 1 -12.41 -13.75 28.28
C MET A 1 -11.04 -13.10 28.25
N SER A 2 -9.97 -13.87 28.04
CA SER A 2 -8.62 -13.33 27.89
C SER A 2 -8.59 -12.45 26.64
N LYS A 3 -8.24 -11.15 26.78
CA LYS A 3 -7.99 -10.29 25.62
C LYS A 3 -6.76 -10.85 24.91
N SER A 4 -6.97 -11.47 23.75
CA SER A 4 -5.88 -11.76 22.81
C SER A 4 -5.14 -10.45 22.53
N LYS A 5 -3.84 -10.41 22.82
CA LYS A 5 -2.99 -9.30 22.41
C LYS A 5 -2.89 -9.35 20.89
N LEU A 6 -3.18 -8.23 20.23
CA LEU A 6 -2.91 -8.08 18.80
C LEU A 6 -1.43 -8.37 18.55
N ILE A 7 -1.15 -9.19 17.53
CA ILE A 7 0.21 -9.44 17.09
C ILE A 7 0.78 -8.18 16.44
N ALA A 8 2.08 -7.97 16.60
CA ALA A 8 2.77 -6.89 15.88
C ALA A 8 2.89 -7.26 14.39
N PRO A 9 2.91 -6.26 13.48
CA PRO A 9 3.26 -6.48 12.09
C PRO A 9 4.64 -7.13 11.93
N TYR A 10 4.82 -7.87 10.85
CA TYR A 10 6.13 -8.43 10.51
C TYR A 10 7.10 -7.28 10.18
N GLY A 11 8.27 -7.26 10.82
CA GLY A 11 9.21 -6.13 10.75
C GLY A 11 8.97 -5.01 11.78
N GLY A 12 7.90 -5.11 12.58
CA GLY A 12 7.62 -4.22 13.72
C GLY A 12 6.69 -3.05 13.41
N GLU A 13 6.52 -2.70 12.13
CA GLU A 13 5.64 -1.62 11.68
C GLU A 13 4.79 -2.09 10.48
N LEU A 14 3.55 -1.59 10.39
CA LEU A 14 2.69 -1.83 9.25
C LEU A 14 2.97 -0.77 8.19
N VAL A 15 3.50 -1.19 7.04
CA VAL A 15 3.73 -0.30 5.90
C VAL A 15 2.39 0.12 5.31
N ASN A 16 2.19 1.43 5.12
CA ASN A 16 1.02 1.96 4.44
C ASN A 16 1.48 2.90 3.32
N LEU A 17 1.27 2.49 2.06
CA LEU A 17 1.70 3.25 0.88
C LEU A 17 0.54 4.04 0.24
N VAL A 18 -0.62 4.07 0.88
CA VAL A 18 -1.77 4.83 0.37
C VAL A 18 -1.59 6.31 0.72
N ALA A 19 -1.24 7.10 -0.30
CA ALA A 19 -1.17 8.55 -0.16
C ALA A 19 -2.55 9.15 0.15
N THR A 20 -2.58 10.16 1.02
CA THR A 20 -3.81 10.86 1.43
C THR A 20 -3.59 12.37 1.43
N GLY A 21 -4.69 13.14 1.39
CA GLY A 21 -4.61 14.61 1.42
C GLY A 21 -3.81 15.20 0.27
N GLU A 22 -2.95 16.17 0.57
CA GLU A 22 -2.15 16.92 -0.42
C GLU A 22 -1.20 16.01 -1.21
N GLU A 23 -0.58 15.01 -0.57
CA GLU A 23 0.34 14.07 -1.23
C GLU A 23 -0.36 13.31 -2.38
N ARG A 24 -1.62 12.91 -2.17
CA ARG A 24 -2.42 12.25 -3.20
C ARG A 24 -2.63 13.16 -4.40
N ASP A 25 -2.94 14.43 -4.17
CA ASP A 25 -3.24 15.38 -5.24
C ASP A 25 -1.96 15.71 -6.04
N GLU A 26 -0.81 15.84 -5.37
CA GLU A 26 0.50 15.99 -6.01
C GLU A 26 0.86 14.78 -6.89
N LEU A 27 0.63 13.56 -6.40
CA LEU A 27 0.87 12.34 -7.17
C LEU A 27 -0.04 12.27 -8.40
N ILE A 28 -1.32 12.66 -8.27
CA ILE A 28 -2.27 12.69 -9.41
C ILE A 28 -1.81 13.68 -10.49
N GLU A 29 -1.29 14.85 -10.11
CA GLU A 29 -0.73 15.79 -11.08
C GLU A 29 0.55 15.23 -11.74
N ARG A 30 1.43 14.63 -10.95
CA ARG A 30 2.69 14.05 -11.44
C ARG A 30 2.47 12.92 -12.44
N VAL A 31 1.49 12.05 -12.23
CA VAL A 31 1.26 10.88 -13.11
C VAL A 31 0.81 11.27 -14.52
N LYS A 32 0.28 12.48 -14.74
CA LYS A 32 -0.17 12.95 -16.08
C LYS A 32 0.95 12.94 -17.13
N GLY A 33 2.20 13.12 -16.71
CA GLY A 33 3.38 13.10 -17.59
C GLY A 33 4.10 11.75 -17.69
N LEU A 34 3.61 10.72 -16.98
CA LEU A 34 4.28 9.42 -16.90
C LEU A 34 3.70 8.42 -17.89
N LYS A 35 4.52 7.42 -18.26
CA LYS A 35 4.05 6.29 -19.07
C LYS A 35 3.17 5.39 -18.23
N SER A 36 2.00 5.03 -18.76
CA SER A 36 1.13 4.02 -18.16
C SER A 36 1.60 2.61 -18.54
N ILE A 37 1.62 1.71 -17.57
CA ILE A 37 1.87 0.29 -17.77
C ILE A 37 0.60 -0.45 -17.33
N GLN A 38 0.01 -1.21 -18.25
CA GLN A 38 -1.13 -2.06 -17.93
C GLN A 38 -0.62 -3.33 -17.24
N ILE A 39 -1.20 -3.64 -16.09
CA ILE A 39 -0.87 -4.84 -15.31
C ILE A 39 -2.03 -5.82 -15.31
N SER A 40 -1.72 -7.10 -15.11
CA SER A 40 -2.75 -8.14 -15.02
C SER A 40 -3.56 -8.00 -13.73
N ALA A 41 -4.77 -8.60 -13.70
CA ALA A 41 -5.59 -8.65 -12.49
C ALA A 41 -4.87 -9.33 -11.30
N ARG A 42 -3.98 -10.31 -11.57
CA ARG A 42 -3.17 -10.94 -10.53
C ARG A 42 -2.18 -9.95 -9.91
N ALA A 43 -1.44 -9.22 -10.76
CA ALA A 43 -0.49 -8.23 -10.30
C ALA A 43 -1.17 -7.03 -9.59
N LEU A 44 -2.42 -6.73 -9.96
CA LEU A 44 -3.22 -5.73 -9.24
C LEU A 44 -3.51 -6.15 -7.79
N ASN A 45 -3.86 -7.42 -7.55
CA ASN A 45 -4.05 -7.93 -6.20
C ASN A 45 -2.76 -7.83 -5.37
N ASP A 46 -1.61 -8.19 -5.98
CA ASP A 46 -0.31 -8.08 -5.30
C ASP A 46 0.04 -6.61 -4.99
N LEU A 47 -0.31 -5.68 -5.89
CA LEU A 47 -0.13 -4.25 -5.67
C LEU A 47 -1.01 -3.72 -4.52
N GLU A 48 -2.22 -4.22 -4.36
CA GLU A 48 -3.10 -3.88 -3.23
C GLU A 48 -2.55 -4.41 -1.90
N LEU A 49 -2.03 -5.64 -1.88
CA LEU A 49 -1.39 -6.22 -0.70
C LEU A 49 -0.14 -5.45 -0.27
N LEU A 50 0.65 -4.96 -1.23
CA LEU A 50 1.74 -4.01 -0.97
C LEU A 50 1.20 -2.70 -0.39
N ALA A 51 0.23 -2.09 -1.06
CA ALA A 51 -0.27 -0.77 -0.69
C ALA A 51 -0.83 -0.71 0.74
N THR A 52 -1.49 -1.80 1.17
CA THR A 52 -2.16 -1.91 2.47
C THR A 52 -1.30 -2.54 3.56
N GLY A 53 -0.05 -2.92 3.27
CA GLY A 53 0.89 -3.43 4.27
C GLY A 53 0.79 -4.93 4.55
N ALA A 54 0.01 -5.68 3.79
CA ALA A 54 -0.06 -7.14 3.93
C ALA A 54 1.29 -7.82 3.66
N PHE A 55 2.19 -7.18 2.91
CA PHE A 55 3.56 -7.62 2.66
C PHE A 55 4.62 -6.90 3.49
N SER A 56 4.24 -6.15 4.53
CA SER A 56 5.20 -5.50 5.45
C SER A 56 6.31 -6.48 5.87
N PRO A 57 7.59 -6.09 5.86
CA PRO A 57 8.11 -4.72 5.73
C PRO A 57 8.38 -4.27 4.28
N LEU A 58 7.87 -5.00 3.28
CA LEU A 58 7.99 -4.63 1.87
C LEU A 58 7.11 -3.40 1.56
#